data_AF-A0A528D1R0-F1
#
_entry.id   AF-A0A528D1R0-F1
#
_cell.length_a   1.000
_cell.length_b   1.000
_cell.length_c   1.000
_cell.angle_alpha   90.00
_cell.angle_beta   90.00
_cell.angle_gamma   90.00
#
_symmetry.space_group_name_H-M   'P 1'
#
loop_
_entity.id
_entity.type
_entity.pdbx_description
1 polymer ?
#
loop_
_entity_poly.entity_id
_entity_poly.type
_entity_poly.pdbx_seq_one_letter_code
_entity_poly.pdbx_strand_id
1 'polypeptide(L)'
;PKVAGVVTEGGDVLAELVQRREAGGLQVSCWTVCLHNTRLGMLYPQAVTRNAFGDANYYNLCPSHPDARAYVRALVADVTHTYKPDRIELESPAFMGFAHEYHHEKDGVGLTPE
;
A
#
# COMPACT_ATOMS: atom_id res chain seq x y z
N PRO A 1 8.80 -5.39 14.11
CA PRO A 1 7.83 -5.13 13.01
C PRO A 1 6.56 -5.95 13.28
N LYS A 2 5.35 -5.48 12.93
CA LYS A 2 4.16 -6.34 12.99
C LYS A 2 4.14 -7.19 11.71
N VAL A 3 4.15 -8.50 11.88
CA VAL A 3 4.13 -9.49 10.80
C VAL A 3 2.78 -10.20 10.87
N ALA A 4 2.15 -10.44 9.71
CA ALA A 4 0.89 -11.17 9.66
C ALA A 4 1.11 -12.65 10.02
N GLY A 5 0.16 -13.26 10.74
CA GLY A 5 0.26 -14.66 11.17
C GLY A 5 0.46 -15.64 10.01
N VAL A 6 -0.11 -15.34 8.84
CA VAL A 6 0.08 -16.13 7.61
C VAL A 6 1.54 -16.27 7.20
N VAL A 7 2.38 -15.27 7.48
CA VAL A 7 3.83 -15.33 7.17
C VAL A 7 4.55 -16.23 8.17
N THR A 8 4.16 -16.18 9.45
CA THR A 8 4.78 -17.01 10.49
C THR A 8 4.35 -18.47 10.42
N GLU A 9 3.12 -18.74 10.00
CA GLU A 9 2.54 -20.10 9.92
C GLU A 9 2.76 -20.74 8.54
N GLY A 10 2.65 -19.94 7.47
CA GLY A 10 2.76 -20.40 6.08
C GLY A 10 4.18 -20.35 5.51
N GLY A 11 5.15 -19.83 6.27
CA GLY A 11 6.52 -19.67 5.81
C GLY A 11 6.69 -18.59 4.74
N ASP A 12 7.83 -18.62 4.06
CA ASP A 12 8.19 -17.65 3.04
C ASP A 12 7.64 -18.07 1.66
N VAL A 13 6.36 -17.77 1.45
CA VAL A 13 5.64 -18.10 0.21
C VAL A 13 6.26 -17.43 -1.01
N LEU A 14 6.85 -16.24 -0.86
CA LEU A 14 7.44 -15.53 -1.98
C LEU A 14 8.76 -16.17 -2.41
N ALA A 15 9.62 -16.58 -1.46
CA ALA A 15 10.81 -17.37 -1.78
C ALA A 15 10.46 -18.68 -2.50
N GLU A 16 9.40 -19.36 -2.06
CA GLU A 16 8.95 -20.59 -2.72
C GLU A 16 8.49 -20.34 -4.16
N LEU A 17 7.72 -19.27 -4.41
CA LEU A 17 7.28 -18.90 -5.77
C LEU A 17 8.48 -18.58 -6.67
N VAL A 18 9.48 -17.87 -6.15
CA VAL A 18 10.71 -17.56 -6.90
C VAL A 18 11.49 -18.84 -7.23
N GLN A 19 11.64 -19.77 -6.28
CA GLN A 19 12.29 -21.05 -6.54
C GLN A 19 11.59 -21.86 -7.65
N ARG A 20 10.25 -21.88 -7.63
CA ARG A 20 9.45 -22.53 -8.68
C ARG A 20 9.65 -21.86 -10.04
N ARG A 21 9.76 -20.52 -10.08
CA ARG A 21 10.09 -19.75 -11.30
C ARG A 21 11.47 -20.14 -11.84
N GLU A 22 12.50 -20.21 -11.00
CA GLU A 22 13.84 -20.64 -11.41
C GLU A 22 13.88 -22.09 -11.94
N ALA A 23 12.97 -22.94 -11.46
CA ALA A 23 12.80 -24.31 -11.96
C ALA A 23 12.02 -24.41 -13.29
N GLY A 24 11.79 -23.29 -13.99
CA GLY A 24 11.05 -23.22 -15.24
C GLY A 24 9.53 -23.01 -15.07
N GLY A 25 9.10 -22.61 -13.88
CA GLY A 25 7.71 -22.27 -13.58
C GLY A 25 7.28 -20.90 -14.14
N LEU A 26 6.10 -20.46 -13.71
CA LEU A 26 5.52 -19.18 -14.13
C LEU A 26 6.33 -17.98 -13.59
N GLN A 27 6.24 -16.86 -14.30
CA GLN A 27 6.75 -15.58 -13.83
C GLN A 27 6.04 -15.12 -12.55
N VAL A 28 6.77 -14.42 -11.69
CA VAL A 28 6.30 -13.91 -10.40
C VAL A 28 6.07 -12.41 -10.48
N SER A 29 4.83 -11.98 -10.29
CA SER A 29 4.46 -10.57 -10.10
C SER A 29 4.12 -10.32 -8.63
N CYS A 30 4.69 -9.27 -8.05
CA CYS A 30 4.45 -8.85 -6.67
C CYS A 30 3.59 -7.59 -6.64
N TRP A 31 2.30 -7.75 -6.35
CA TRP A 31 1.41 -6.62 -6.09
C TRP A 31 1.66 -6.06 -4.69
N THR A 32 2.00 -4.77 -4.61
CA THR A 32 2.52 -4.12 -3.41
C THR A 32 1.69 -2.88 -3.07
N VAL A 33 1.01 -2.94 -1.94
CA VAL A 33 0.26 -1.81 -1.38
C VAL A 33 1.23 -0.75 -0.85
N CYS A 34 1.23 0.43 -1.47
CA CYS A 34 2.15 1.51 -1.12
C CYS A 34 1.58 2.38 0.02
N LEU A 35 0.82 3.42 -0.32
CA LEU A 35 0.45 4.48 0.63
C LEU A 35 -0.90 4.24 1.31
N HIS A 36 -1.59 3.15 0.97
CA HIS A 36 -2.82 2.72 1.62
C HIS A 36 -2.53 1.95 2.90
N ASN A 37 -2.41 2.66 4.03
CA ASN A 37 -2.04 2.05 5.30
C ASN A 37 -2.67 2.77 6.50
N THR A 38 -3.92 2.42 6.79
CA THR A 38 -4.69 2.94 7.92
C THR A 38 -3.96 2.83 9.25
N ARG A 39 -3.28 1.70 9.48
CA ARG A 39 -2.55 1.50 10.74
C ARG A 39 -1.42 2.51 10.89
N LEU A 40 -0.61 2.70 9.85
CA LEU A 40 0.48 3.69 9.90
C LEU A 40 -0.07 5.11 9.99
N GLY A 41 -1.16 5.43 9.28
CA GLY A 41 -1.74 6.76 9.39
C GLY A 41 -2.33 7.07 10.77
N MET A 42 -2.95 6.10 11.45
CA MET A 42 -3.40 6.27 12.84
C MET A 42 -2.23 6.43 13.82
N LEU A 43 -1.11 5.72 13.60
CA LEU A 43 0.09 5.84 14.44
C LEU A 43 0.87 7.13 14.18
N TYR A 44 0.84 7.65 12.95
CA TYR A 44 1.55 8.85 12.51
C TYR A 44 0.64 9.83 11.75
N PRO A 45 -0.33 10.49 12.40
CA PRO A 45 -1.30 11.39 11.75
C PRO A 45 -0.70 12.64 11.08
N GLN A 46 0.57 12.94 11.34
CA GLN A 46 1.31 14.01 10.67
C GLN A 46 1.79 13.62 9.26
N ALA A 47 1.81 12.32 8.96
CA ALA A 47 2.32 11.78 7.70
C ALA A 47 1.22 11.46 6.67
N VAL A 48 -0.05 11.71 6.99
CA VAL A 48 -1.19 11.44 6.10
C VAL A 48 -1.59 12.66 5.28
N THR A 49 -2.32 12.43 4.19
CA THR A 49 -3.01 13.52 3.48
C THR A 49 -4.10 14.14 4.35
N ARG A 50 -4.46 15.39 4.05
CA ARG A 50 -5.55 16.10 4.73
C ARG A 50 -6.54 16.62 3.70
N ASN A 51 -7.82 16.59 4.06
CA ASN A 51 -8.87 17.19 3.25
C ASN A 51 -8.82 18.74 3.35
N ALA A 52 -9.71 19.43 2.62
CA ALA A 52 -9.78 20.88 2.61
C ALA A 52 -10.14 21.51 3.98
N PHE A 53 -10.72 20.74 4.90
CA PHE A 53 -11.08 21.16 6.25
C PHE A 53 -9.97 20.86 7.27
N GLY A 54 -8.88 20.24 6.83
CA GLY A 54 -7.74 19.86 7.67
C GLY A 54 -7.90 18.50 8.35
N ASP A 55 -8.96 17.74 8.09
CA ASP A 55 -9.14 16.40 8.66
C ASP A 55 -8.13 15.42 8.06
N ALA A 56 -7.69 14.48 8.89
CA ALA A 56 -6.70 13.47 8.53
C ALA A 56 -7.34 12.30 7.79
N ASN A 57 -6.85 12.01 6.59
CA ASN A 57 -7.21 10.80 5.84
C ASN A 57 -6.33 9.63 6.31
N TYR A 58 -6.67 9.01 7.44
CA TYR A 58 -5.80 8.02 8.10
C TYR A 58 -5.40 6.83 7.22
N TYR A 59 -6.17 6.52 6.19
CA TYR A 59 -5.87 5.46 5.24
C TYR A 59 -4.79 5.83 4.22
N ASN A 60 -4.53 7.12 3.98
CA ASN A 60 -3.71 7.61 2.87
C ASN A 60 -2.48 8.38 3.37
N LEU A 61 -1.34 7.70 3.42
CA LEU A 61 -0.04 8.34 3.67
C LEU A 61 0.27 9.35 2.57
N CYS A 62 0.73 10.55 2.95
CA CYS A 62 0.96 11.64 2.01
C CYS A 62 2.17 11.34 1.10
N PRO A 63 2.00 11.25 -0.23
CA PRO A 63 3.10 10.99 -1.17
C PRO A 63 4.22 12.04 -1.12
N SER A 64 3.92 13.26 -0.66
CA SER A 64 4.90 14.33 -0.50
C SER A 64 5.65 14.28 0.85
N HIS A 65 5.19 13.48 1.81
CA HIS A 65 5.85 13.37 3.10
C HIS A 65 7.13 12.53 2.98
N PRO A 66 8.29 13.02 3.46
CA PRO A 66 9.58 12.35 3.24
C PRO A 66 9.62 10.93 3.81
N ASP A 67 9.03 10.70 4.98
CA ASP A 67 9.01 9.38 5.61
C ASP A 67 8.11 8.39 4.86
N ALA A 68 6.99 8.85 4.28
CA ALA A 68 6.13 8.01 3.44
C ALA A 68 6.86 7.58 2.16
N ARG A 69 7.63 8.49 1.54
CA ARG A 69 8.47 8.17 0.38
C ARG A 69 9.59 7.19 0.75
N ALA A 70 10.22 7.40 1.91
CA ALA A 70 11.27 6.51 2.41
C ALA A 70 10.71 5.10 2.68
N TYR A 71 9.52 5.00 3.28
CA TYR A 71 8.81 3.74 3.52
C TYR A 71 8.56 2.98 2.22
N VAL A 72 7.96 3.60 1.20
CA VAL A 72 7.68 2.92 -0.07
C VAL A 72 8.96 2.50 -0.78
N ARG A 73 9.99 3.37 -0.81
CA ARG A 73 11.29 3.01 -1.40
C ARG A 73 11.94 1.82 -0.70
N ALA A 74 11.91 1.79 0.63
CA ALA A 74 12.47 0.70 1.41
C ALA A 74 11.70 -0.61 1.16
N LEU A 75 10.37 -0.56 1.17
CA LEU A 75 9.52 -1.72 0.90
C LEU A 75 9.77 -2.30 -0.50
N VAL A 76 9.76 -1.46 -1.53
CA VAL A 76 9.98 -1.89 -2.92
C VAL A 76 11.40 -2.39 -3.12
N ALA A 77 12.40 -1.73 -2.54
CA ALA A 77 13.80 -2.17 -2.62
C ALA A 77 14.00 -3.53 -1.96
N ASP A 78 13.41 -3.76 -0.78
CA ASP A 78 13.50 -5.05 -0.09
C ASP A 78 12.90 -6.17 -0.96
N VAL A 79 11.68 -6.00 -1.48
CA VAL A 79 11.06 -6.99 -2.39
C VAL A 79 11.93 -7.21 -3.64
N THR A 80 12.43 -6.14 -4.25
CA THR A 80 13.25 -6.20 -5.46
C THR A 80 14.54 -6.98 -5.25
N HIS A 81 15.28 -6.68 -4.17
CA HIS A 81 16.62 -7.22 -3.97
C HIS A 81 16.62 -8.58 -3.29
N THR A 82 15.65 -8.83 -2.40
CA THR A 82 15.53 -10.08 -1.64
C THR A 82 14.92 -11.17 -2.52
N TYR A 83 13.84 -10.89 -3.24
CA TYR A 83 13.08 -11.92 -3.98
C TYR A 83 13.25 -11.87 -5.49
N LYS A 84 13.67 -10.73 -6.07
CA LYS A 84 13.90 -10.57 -7.51
C LYS A 84 12.74 -11.09 -8.39
N PRO A 85 11.49 -10.65 -8.13
CA PRO A 85 10.35 -11.02 -8.96
C PRO A 85 10.51 -10.49 -10.40
N ASP A 86 9.78 -11.05 -11.36
CA ASP A 86 9.74 -10.55 -12.74
C ASP A 86 9.10 -9.15 -12.83
N ARG A 87 8.20 -8.85 -11.90
CA ARG A 87 7.46 -7.58 -11.86
C ARG A 87 7.11 -7.18 -10.43
N ILE A 88 7.08 -5.87 -10.18
CA ILE A 88 6.46 -5.27 -9.00
C ILE A 88 5.35 -4.34 -9.48
N GLU A 89 4.14 -4.57 -9.00
CA GLU A 89 2.96 -3.76 -9.28
C GLU A 89 2.67 -2.87 -8.08
N LEU A 90 2.75 -1.56 -8.28
CA LEU A 90 2.57 -0.59 -7.21
C LEU A 90 1.11 -0.20 -7.11
N GLU A 91 0.46 -0.59 -6.02
CA GLU A 91 -0.89 -0.14 -5.71
C GLU A 91 -0.84 1.17 -4.93
N SER A 92 -1.68 2.11 -5.33
CA SER A 92 -1.89 3.35 -4.60
C SER A 92 -0.62 4.17 -4.30
N PRO A 93 0.32 4.41 -5.24
CA PRO A 93 1.50 5.24 -5.02
C PRO A 93 1.21 6.74 -5.26
N ALA A 94 0.00 7.21 -4.95
CA ALA A 94 -0.50 8.51 -5.38
C ALA A 94 -1.35 9.20 -4.30
N PHE A 95 -1.68 10.47 -4.53
CA PHE A 95 -2.72 11.14 -3.77
C PHE A 95 -4.07 10.51 -4.10
N MET A 96 -4.60 9.70 -3.18
CA MET A 96 -5.89 9.05 -3.36
C MET A 96 -7.04 10.06 -3.41
N GLY A 97 -8.11 9.65 -4.10
CA GLY A 97 -9.35 10.40 -4.16
C GLY A 97 -10.07 10.48 -2.82
N PHE A 98 -11.11 11.33 -2.80
CA PHE A 98 -12.00 11.51 -1.66
C PHE A 98 -12.92 10.29 -1.45
N ALA A 99 -13.48 9.73 -2.53
CA ALA A 99 -14.28 8.50 -2.45
C ALA A 99 -13.34 7.31 -2.21
N HIS A 100 -13.33 6.82 -0.98
CA HIS A 100 -12.53 5.68 -0.53
C HIS A 100 -13.36 4.65 0.24
N GLU A 101 -14.66 4.92 0.42
CA GLU A 101 -15.64 4.10 1.17
C GLU A 101 -15.19 3.79 2.61
N TYR A 102 -14.19 4.52 3.11
CA TYR A 102 -13.62 4.35 4.44
C TYR A 102 -14.36 5.27 5.40
N HIS A 103 -14.88 4.72 6.50
CA HIS A 103 -15.73 5.45 7.45
C HIS A 103 -17.02 6.05 6.85
N HIS A 104 -17.63 5.40 5.85
CA HIS A 104 -18.92 5.79 5.27
C HIS A 104 -18.96 7.29 4.94
N GLU A 105 -18.08 7.70 4.02
CA GLU A 105 -18.14 9.04 3.42
C GLU A 105 -19.60 9.30 3.02
N LYS A 106 -20.21 10.29 3.66
CA LYS A 106 -21.52 10.80 3.26
C LYS A 106 -21.27 11.94 2.29
N ASP A 107 -21.06 11.59 1.04
CA ASP A 107 -21.30 12.49 -0.06
C ASP A 107 -22.82 12.64 -0.23
N GLY A 108 -23.32 13.88 -0.21
CA GLY A 108 -24.72 14.12 -0.50
C GLY A 108 -25.08 13.58 -1.89
N VAL A 109 -26.37 13.28 -2.11
CA VAL A 109 -26.84 12.85 -3.45
C VAL A 109 -26.48 13.94 -4.45
N GLY A 110 -25.73 13.60 -5.50
CA GLY A 110 -25.43 14.54 -6.57
C GLY A 110 -26.72 15.11 -7.13
N LEU A 111 -26.86 16.44 -7.13
CA LEU A 111 -27.98 17.09 -7.80
C LEU A 111 -27.87 16.75 -9.28
N THR A 112 -28.81 15.97 -9.81
CA THR A 112 -28.99 15.87 -11.26
C THR A 112 -29.28 17.26 -11.79
N PRO A 113 -28.66 17.70 -12.91
CA PRO A 113 -29.06 18.94 -13.55
C PRO A 113 -30.57 18.96 -13.80
N GLU A 114 -31.23 20.08 -13.52
CA GLU A 114 -32.66 20.28 -13.86
C GLU A 114 -32.92 20.22 -15.37
#